data_AF-B7PBY5-F1
#
_entry.id   AF-B7PBY5-F1
#
_cell.length_a   1.000
_cell.length_b   1.000
_cell.length_c   1.000
_cell.angle_alpha   90.00
_cell.angle_beta   90.00
_cell.angle_gamma   90.00
#
_symmetry.space_group_name_H-M   'P 1'
#
loop_
_entity.id
_entity.type
_entity.pdbx_description
1 polymer ?
#
loop_
_entity_poly.entity_id
_entity_poly.type
_entity_poly.pdbx_seq_one_letter_code
_entity_poly.pdbx_strand_id
1 'polypeptide(L)'
;MPACVPTCYTLRVQRGLLAEAAWTVQRRYSDFDALHGQLLISGLELPLPPKKLFNKLSREFIAERQQKLQEYLDQVLAVPLLAQCLAVKRFLDPTNYNQNFCEAALQHVSMLFRSEDHWEVVEPLPDMGWRVRKQYFLVRRKDEPKEKPRLLSWVPLGPDFYLNAKDLQSALKLLASIQVSLTVI
;
A
#
# COMPACT_ATOMS: atom_id res chain seq x y z
N MET A 1 -11.96 -13.80 38.47
CA MET A 1 -11.55 -14.51 37.24
C MET A 1 -10.66 -13.57 36.44
N PRO A 2 -9.35 -13.79 36.30
CA PRO A 2 -8.53 -12.92 35.46
C PRO A 2 -8.88 -13.20 34.00
N ALA A 3 -9.27 -12.14 33.28
CA ALA A 3 -9.51 -12.21 31.85
C ALA A 3 -8.25 -12.72 31.15
N CYS A 4 -8.38 -13.80 30.38
CA CYS A 4 -7.28 -14.36 29.61
C CYS A 4 -6.86 -13.35 28.53
N VAL A 5 -5.78 -12.61 28.77
CA VAL A 5 -5.24 -11.66 27.79
C VAL A 5 -4.78 -12.45 26.56
N PRO A 6 -5.28 -12.17 25.35
CA PRO A 6 -4.84 -12.87 24.15
C PRO A 6 -3.36 -12.60 23.89
N THR A 7 -2.60 -13.65 23.57
CA THR A 7 -1.17 -13.56 23.26
C THR A 7 -0.93 -12.61 22.10
N CYS A 8 -0.05 -11.63 22.32
CA CYS A 8 0.36 -10.64 21.32
C CYS A 8 1.85 -10.85 20.98
N TYR A 9 2.18 -10.73 19.70
CA TYR A 9 3.54 -10.84 19.18
C TYR A 9 4.08 -9.44 18.87
N THR A 10 5.29 -9.17 19.33
CA THR A 10 6.01 -7.93 18.99
C THR A 10 6.87 -8.17 17.76
N LEU A 11 6.51 -7.52 16.66
CA LEU A 11 7.29 -7.50 15.43
C LEU A 11 8.25 -6.32 15.48
N ARG A 12 9.53 -6.57 15.18
CA ARG A 12 10.51 -5.51 14.92
C ARG A 12 10.64 -5.35 13.41
N VAL A 13 10.29 -4.17 12.90
CA VAL A 13 10.33 -3.85 11.48
C VAL A 13 11.47 -2.87 11.23
N GLN A 14 12.28 -3.14 10.21
CA GLN A 14 13.36 -2.25 9.78
C GLN A 14 13.18 -1.94 8.30
N ARG A 15 13.21 -0.65 7.96
CA ARG A 15 13.15 -0.16 6.58
C ARG A 15 14.53 0.30 6.14
N GLY A 16 15.10 -0.38 5.15
CA GLY A 16 16.42 -0.04 4.63
C GLY A 16 17.55 -0.41 5.59
N LEU A 17 18.74 0.15 5.31
CA LEU A 17 19.98 -0.25 5.98
C LEU A 17 20.26 0.53 7.28
N LEU A 18 19.56 1.64 7.49
CA LEU A 18 19.78 2.51 8.65
C LEU A 18 19.03 1.98 9.87
N ALA A 19 19.73 1.83 10.99
CA ALA A 19 19.18 1.30 12.24
C ALA A 19 18.07 2.19 12.84
N GLU A 20 18.13 3.49 12.56
CA GLU A 20 17.15 4.50 12.99
C GLU A 20 15.81 4.43 12.23
N ALA A 21 15.77 3.69 11.12
CA ALA A 21 14.56 3.41 10.35
C ALA A 21 13.86 2.12 10.81
N ALA A 22 13.84 1.86 12.12
CA ALA A 22 13.22 0.69 12.73
C ALA A 22 12.16 1.07 13.76
N TRP A 23 11.08 0.28 13.83
CA TRP A 23 10.00 0.45 14.80
C TRP A 23 9.44 -0.92 15.21
N THR A 24 8.59 -0.92 16.24
CA THR A 24 7.90 -2.13 16.70
C THR A 24 6.41 -2.04 16.43
N VAL A 25 5.80 -3.17 16.10
CA VAL A 25 4.35 -3.29 15.93
C VAL A 25 3.85 -4.52 16.66
N GLN A 26 2.74 -4.37 17.37
CA GLN A 26 2.09 -5.47 18.06
C GLN A 26 1.00 -6.09 17.19
N ARG A 27 1.02 -7.42 17.07
CA ARG A 27 0.05 -8.21 16.28
C ARG A 27 -0.36 -9.47 17.02
N ARG A 28 -1.65 -9.77 16.97
CA ARG A 28 -2.21 -11.05 17.43
C ARG A 28 -2.31 -12.00 16.25
N TYR A 29 -2.42 -13.29 16.54
CA TYR A 29 -2.65 -14.31 15.51
C TYR A 29 -3.86 -13.98 14.60
N SER A 30 -4.95 -13.43 15.15
CA SER A 30 -6.11 -12.99 14.36
C SER A 30 -5.77 -11.95 13.29
N ASP A 31 -4.77 -11.11 13.55
CA ASP A 31 -4.35 -10.08 12.63
C ASP A 31 -3.54 -10.70 11.47
N PHE A 32 -2.76 -11.74 11.74
CA PHE A 32 -2.09 -12.56 10.70
C PHE A 32 -3.11 -13.33 9.86
N ASP A 33 -4.13 -13.91 10.49
CA ASP A 33 -5.23 -14.62 9.81
C ASP A 33 -6.01 -13.69 8.87
N ALA A 34 -6.31 -12.47 9.33
CA ALA A 34 -6.95 -11.45 8.51
C ALA A 34 -6.06 -10.97 7.35
N LEU A 35 -4.74 -10.80 7.59
CA LEU A 35 -3.78 -10.51 6.52
C LEU A 35 -3.77 -11.66 5.49
N HIS A 36 -3.63 -12.90 5.94
CA HIS A 36 -3.59 -14.07 5.08
C HIS A 36 -4.82 -14.16 4.19
N GLY A 37 -6.02 -13.96 4.73
CA GLY A 37 -7.26 -13.92 3.96
C GLY A 37 -7.24 -12.90 2.81
N GLN A 38 -6.61 -11.74 3.01
CA GLN A 38 -6.44 -10.73 1.94
C GLN A 38 -5.40 -11.14 0.90
N LEU A 39 -4.39 -11.95 1.27
CA LEU A 39 -3.35 -12.41 0.36
C LEU A 39 -3.77 -13.63 -0.47
N LEU A 40 -4.85 -14.34 -0.11
CA LEU A 40 -5.35 -15.51 -0.85
C LEU A 40 -5.67 -15.21 -2.31
N ILE A 41 -6.06 -13.96 -2.64
CA ILE A 41 -6.32 -13.54 -4.02
C ILE A 41 -5.09 -13.66 -4.94
N SER A 42 -3.87 -13.73 -4.36
CA SER A 42 -2.64 -13.95 -5.12
C SER A 42 -2.52 -15.35 -5.69
N GLY A 43 -3.31 -16.32 -5.20
CA GLY A 43 -3.19 -17.73 -5.56
C GLY A 43 -1.93 -18.43 -5.03
N LEU A 44 -1.15 -17.76 -4.19
CA LEU A 44 0.07 -18.32 -3.60
C LEU A 44 -0.25 -19.15 -2.35
N GLU A 45 0.42 -20.30 -2.24
CA GLU A 45 0.39 -21.12 -1.03
C GLU A 45 1.31 -20.52 0.04
N LEU A 46 0.74 -19.82 1.02
CA LEU A 46 1.46 -19.21 2.12
C LEU A 46 1.27 -20.01 3.42
N PRO A 47 2.34 -20.35 4.17
CA PRO A 47 2.28 -21.31 5.27
C PRO A 47 1.84 -20.64 6.59
N LEU A 48 0.60 -20.17 6.66
CA LEU A 48 0.06 -19.65 7.94
C LEU A 48 -0.11 -20.82 8.94
N PRO A 49 0.46 -20.76 10.16
CA PRO A 49 0.29 -21.83 11.14
C PRO A 49 -1.19 -21.99 11.52
N PRO A 50 -1.70 -23.22 11.72
CA PRO A 50 -3.12 -23.45 11.95
C PRO A 50 -3.62 -22.90 13.30
N LYS A 51 -4.93 -22.66 13.37
CA LYS A 51 -5.64 -22.34 14.61
C LYS A 51 -5.66 -23.57 15.52
N LYS A 52 -4.92 -23.56 16.63
CA LYS A 52 -5.16 -24.54 17.72
C LYS A 52 -6.34 -24.10 18.58
N LEU A 53 -7.16 -25.07 19.00
CA LEU A 53 -8.30 -24.86 19.89
C LEU A 53 -7.99 -25.13 21.37
N PHE A 54 -6.91 -25.85 21.67
CA PHE A 54 -6.50 -26.27 23.02
C PHE A 54 -5.07 -25.83 23.36
N ASN A 55 -4.76 -25.69 24.66
CA ASN A 55 -3.44 -25.33 25.22
C ASN A 55 -2.75 -24.10 24.58
N LYS A 56 -3.51 -23.02 24.37
CA LYS A 56 -3.04 -21.81 23.67
C LYS A 56 -1.99 -20.99 24.42
N LEU A 57 -1.80 -21.26 25.72
CA LEU A 57 -0.96 -20.46 26.61
C LEU A 57 0.34 -21.16 27.01
N SER A 58 0.57 -22.41 26.62
CA SER A 58 1.84 -23.08 26.90
C SER A 58 2.98 -22.35 26.21
N ARG A 59 4.09 -22.17 26.93
CA ARG A 59 5.26 -21.42 26.45
C ARG A 59 5.83 -22.03 25.17
N GLU A 60 5.84 -23.35 25.08
CA GLU A 60 6.32 -24.13 23.94
C GLU A 60 5.49 -23.83 22.69
N PHE A 61 4.16 -23.80 22.83
CA PHE A 61 3.26 -23.45 21.73
C PHE A 61 3.42 -22.00 21.27
N ILE A 62 3.57 -21.07 22.21
CA ILE A 62 3.76 -19.65 21.87
C ILE A 62 5.06 -19.47 21.09
N ALA A 63 6.15 -20.12 21.51
CA ALA A 63 7.45 -20.07 20.84
C ALA A 63 7.40 -20.74 19.45
N GLU A 64 6.81 -21.95 19.34
CA GLU A 64 6.64 -22.65 18.07
C GLU A 64 5.82 -21.82 17.09
N ARG A 65 4.71 -21.23 17.55
CA ARG A 65 3.87 -20.36 16.72
C ARG A 65 4.61 -19.09 16.33
N GLN A 66 5.38 -18.48 17.24
CA GLN A 66 6.17 -17.28 16.93
C GLN A 66 7.14 -17.57 15.78
N GLN A 67 7.85 -18.69 15.81
CA GLN A 67 8.77 -19.10 14.74
C GLN A 67 8.03 -19.27 13.41
N LYS A 68 6.91 -20.00 13.39
CA LYS A 68 6.12 -20.19 12.16
C LYS A 68 5.51 -18.90 11.62
N LEU A 69 5.16 -17.95 12.49
CA LEU A 69 4.69 -16.63 12.07
C LEU A 69 5.82 -15.79 11.47
N GLN A 70 7.07 -15.96 11.92
CA GLN A 70 8.24 -15.36 11.29
C GLN A 70 8.46 -15.94 9.89
N GLU A 71 8.49 -17.27 9.76
CA GLU A 71 8.63 -17.95 8.47
C GLU A 71 7.53 -17.54 7.46
N TYR A 72 6.29 -17.39 7.95
CA TYR A 72 5.18 -16.85 7.16
C TYR A 72 5.47 -15.43 6.63
N LEU A 73 5.95 -14.51 7.48
CA LEU A 73 6.29 -13.15 7.05
C LEU A 73 7.46 -13.15 6.08
N ASP A 74 8.47 -13.99 6.29
CA ASP A 74 9.63 -14.09 5.39
C ASP A 74 9.19 -14.50 3.98
N GLN A 75 8.28 -15.47 3.86
CA GLN A 75 7.73 -15.88 2.55
C GLN A 75 6.85 -14.81 1.91
N VAL A 76 6.01 -14.12 2.69
CA VAL A 76 5.21 -13.00 2.19
C VAL A 76 6.12 -11.88 1.67
N LEU A 77 7.20 -11.58 2.38
CA LEU A 77 8.13 -10.50 2.03
C LEU A 77 9.11 -10.89 0.92
N ALA A 78 9.34 -12.18 0.68
CA ALA A 78 10.13 -12.68 -0.43
C ALA A 78 9.47 -12.42 -1.79
N VAL A 79 8.13 -12.24 -1.84
CA VAL A 79 7.40 -11.94 -3.06
C VAL A 79 7.24 -10.41 -3.20
N PRO A 80 7.90 -9.75 -4.18
CA PRO A 80 7.89 -8.29 -4.28
C PRO A 80 6.49 -7.69 -4.42
N LEU A 81 5.59 -8.36 -5.14
CA LEU A 81 4.21 -7.90 -5.32
C LEU A 81 3.44 -7.89 -3.99
N LEU A 82 3.61 -8.92 -3.15
CA LEU A 82 2.99 -8.96 -1.83
C LEU A 82 3.64 -7.98 -0.87
N ALA A 83 4.98 -7.89 -0.88
CA ALA A 83 5.73 -6.95 -0.04
C ALA A 83 5.37 -5.48 -0.31
N GLN A 84 4.88 -5.16 -1.51
CA GLN A 84 4.41 -3.83 -1.89
C GLN A 84 2.89 -3.64 -1.74
N CYS A 85 2.12 -4.70 -1.50
CA CYS A 85 0.67 -4.56 -1.37
C CYS A 85 0.30 -3.79 -0.11
N LEU A 86 -0.82 -3.06 -0.19
CA LEU A 86 -1.26 -2.18 0.89
C LEU A 86 -1.54 -2.94 2.20
N ALA A 87 -2.07 -4.16 2.11
CA ALA A 87 -2.36 -5.01 3.27
C ALA A 87 -1.09 -5.32 4.08
N VAL A 88 -0.01 -5.74 3.42
CA VAL A 88 1.28 -6.02 4.06
C VAL A 88 1.92 -4.75 4.61
N LYS A 89 1.89 -3.65 3.85
CA LYS A 89 2.41 -2.36 4.32
C LYS A 89 1.67 -1.87 5.58
N ARG A 90 0.34 -1.95 5.62
CA ARG A 90 -0.48 -1.62 6.80
C ARG A 90 -0.21 -2.54 7.98
N PHE A 91 -0.01 -3.83 7.70
CA PHE A 91 0.29 -4.80 8.74
C PHE A 91 1.62 -4.49 9.44
N LEU A 92 2.64 -4.09 8.68
CA LEU A 92 3.99 -3.79 9.18
C LEU A 92 4.19 -2.34 9.64
N ASP A 93 3.44 -1.39 9.10
CA ASP A 93 3.57 0.04 9.39
C ASP A 93 2.18 0.71 9.40
N PRO A 94 1.36 0.45 10.43
CA PRO A 94 0.01 1.00 10.49
C PRO A 94 0.03 2.53 10.55
N THR A 95 1.08 3.14 11.11
CA THR A 95 1.17 4.60 11.27
C THR A 95 1.27 5.31 9.92
N ASN A 96 2.11 4.83 9.00
CA ASN A 96 2.30 5.49 7.70
C ASN A 96 1.32 5.04 6.61
N TYR A 97 0.58 3.95 6.84
CA TYR A 97 -0.34 3.36 5.86
C TYR A 97 -1.81 3.30 6.33
N ASN A 98 -2.17 3.99 7.42
CA ASN A 98 -3.56 4.04 7.93
C ASN A 98 -4.55 4.76 6.98
N GLN A 99 -4.06 5.68 6.14
CA GLN A 99 -4.92 6.50 5.29
C GLN A 99 -5.54 5.72 4.13
N ASN A 100 -6.70 6.20 3.67
CA ASN A 100 -7.30 5.78 2.41
C ASN A 100 -6.69 6.61 1.27
N PHE A 101 -5.65 6.06 0.62
CA PHE A 101 -4.93 6.77 -0.44
C PHE A 101 -5.80 7.12 -1.64
N CYS A 102 -6.78 6.28 -1.99
CA CYS A 102 -7.70 6.55 -3.10
C CYS A 102 -8.61 7.74 -2.78
N GLU A 103 -9.15 7.80 -1.56
CA GLU A 103 -10.02 8.89 -1.11
C GLU A 103 -9.26 10.22 -1.01
N ALA A 104 -8.06 10.22 -0.42
CA ALA A 104 -7.21 11.40 -0.35
C ALA A 104 -6.87 11.92 -1.77
N ALA A 105 -6.53 11.03 -2.69
CA ALA A 105 -6.28 11.37 -4.08
C ALA A 105 -7.53 11.95 -4.77
N LEU A 106 -8.70 11.32 -4.58
CA LEU A 106 -9.96 11.78 -5.15
C LEU A 106 -10.33 13.19 -4.66
N GLN A 107 -10.15 13.46 -3.37
CA GLN A 107 -10.35 14.79 -2.81
C GLN A 107 -9.45 15.83 -3.49
N HIS A 108 -8.15 15.53 -3.63
CA HIS A 108 -7.18 16.43 -4.27
C HIS A 108 -7.50 16.68 -5.75
N VAL A 109 -7.77 15.62 -6.52
CA VAL A 109 -8.14 15.73 -7.93
C VAL A 109 -9.43 16.52 -8.10
N SER A 110 -10.43 16.27 -7.24
CA SER A 110 -11.69 17.02 -7.27
C SER A 110 -11.49 18.50 -6.97
N MET A 111 -10.59 18.86 -6.04
CA MET A 111 -10.24 20.27 -5.80
C MET A 111 -9.56 20.92 -7.00
N LEU A 112 -8.64 20.21 -7.67
CA LEU A 112 -7.97 20.71 -8.87
C LEU A 112 -8.98 20.98 -10.00
N PHE A 113 -9.92 20.07 -10.23
CA PHE A 113 -10.95 20.25 -11.26
C PHE A 113 -12.03 21.27 -10.88
N ARG A 114 -12.19 21.60 -9.59
CA ARG A 114 -12.99 22.78 -9.22
C ARG A 114 -12.32 24.09 -9.64
N SER A 115 -10.99 24.15 -9.65
CA SER A 115 -10.26 25.32 -10.18
C SER A 115 -10.14 25.32 -11.71
N GLU A 116 -10.18 24.15 -12.35
CA GLU A 116 -10.15 23.98 -13.80
C GLU A 116 -11.50 23.44 -14.32
N ASP A 117 -12.41 24.33 -14.73
CA ASP A 117 -13.81 23.98 -15.02
C ASP A 117 -14.03 23.04 -16.23
N HIS A 118 -12.98 22.67 -16.95
CA HIS A 118 -13.07 21.86 -18.17
C HIS A 118 -13.12 20.35 -17.90
N TRP A 119 -12.66 19.89 -16.73
CA TRP A 119 -12.52 18.46 -16.43
C TRP A 119 -13.46 17.99 -15.33
N GLU A 120 -13.86 16.72 -15.43
CA GLU A 120 -14.58 16.01 -14.37
C GLU A 120 -13.98 14.61 -14.16
N VAL A 121 -14.09 14.11 -12.93
CA VAL A 121 -13.76 12.71 -12.61
C VAL A 121 -14.95 11.84 -12.98
N VAL A 122 -14.73 10.83 -13.83
CA VAL A 122 -15.73 9.82 -14.18
C VAL A 122 -15.79 8.75 -13.10
N GLU A 123 -14.66 8.08 -12.84
CA GLU A 123 -14.54 7.07 -11.80
C GLU A 123 -13.08 6.87 -11.35
N PRO A 124 -12.85 6.46 -10.09
CA PRO A 124 -11.55 5.95 -9.65
C PRO A 124 -11.28 4.57 -10.26
N LEU A 125 -10.01 4.28 -10.51
CA LEU A 125 -9.53 2.96 -10.90
C LEU A 125 -8.71 2.36 -9.75
N PRO A 126 -9.37 1.80 -8.71
CA PRO A 126 -8.67 1.13 -7.62
C PRO A 126 -7.91 -0.09 -8.16
N ASP A 127 -6.87 -0.50 -7.43
CA ASP A 127 -6.06 -1.68 -7.74
C ASP A 127 -5.26 -1.63 -9.07
N MET A 128 -5.26 -0.49 -9.76
CA MET A 128 -4.44 -0.29 -10.94
C MET A 128 -2.97 -0.05 -10.55
N GLY A 129 -2.10 -0.98 -10.95
CA GLY A 129 -0.66 -0.91 -10.75
C GLY A 129 -0.19 -1.30 -9.34
N TRP A 130 1.12 -1.23 -9.10
CA TRP A 130 1.75 -1.74 -7.87
C TRP A 130 2.12 -0.67 -6.83
N ARG A 131 1.98 0.62 -7.18
CA ARG A 131 2.43 1.73 -6.32
C ARG A 131 1.27 2.23 -5.48
N VAL A 132 1.23 1.85 -4.20
CA VAL A 132 0.17 2.21 -3.24
C VAL A 132 -0.20 3.71 -3.22
N ARG A 133 0.78 4.61 -3.36
CA ARG A 133 0.53 6.06 -3.34
C ARG A 133 0.18 6.66 -4.71
N LYS A 134 0.35 5.90 -5.79
CA LYS A 134 -0.03 6.33 -7.14
C LYS A 134 -1.45 5.87 -7.42
N GLN A 135 -2.33 6.83 -7.63
CA GLN A 135 -3.76 6.60 -7.83
C GLN A 135 -4.13 6.94 -9.28
N TYR A 136 -5.15 6.27 -9.79
CA TYR A 136 -5.58 6.42 -11.18
C TYR A 136 -7.07 6.73 -11.23
N PHE A 137 -7.45 7.60 -12.17
CA PHE A 137 -8.82 8.03 -12.37
C PHE A 137 -9.11 8.09 -13.86
N LEU A 138 -10.34 7.73 -14.24
CA LEU A 138 -10.88 8.13 -15.53
C LEU A 138 -11.43 9.54 -15.42
N VAL A 139 -11.03 10.40 -16.33
CA VAL A 139 -11.44 11.81 -16.39
C VAL A 139 -11.95 12.15 -17.77
N ARG A 140 -12.90 13.09 -17.84
CA ARG A 140 -13.45 13.55 -19.12
C ARG A 140 -13.53 15.06 -19.15
N ARG A 141 -13.47 15.61 -20.35
CA ARG A 141 -13.86 16.97 -20.65
C ARG A 141 -15.37 17.15 -20.57
N LYS A 142 -15.84 18.18 -19.87
CA LYS A 142 -17.27 18.47 -19.71
C LYS A 142 -17.91 18.94 -21.02
N ASP A 143 -17.15 19.64 -21.85
CA ASP A 143 -17.54 20.14 -23.17
C ASP A 143 -17.67 19.05 -24.24
N GLU A 144 -17.01 17.90 -24.03
CA GLU A 144 -17.01 16.78 -24.98
C GLU A 144 -17.48 15.47 -24.31
N PRO A 145 -18.76 15.36 -23.88
CA PRO A 145 -19.25 14.20 -23.12
C PRO A 145 -19.20 12.88 -23.90
N LYS A 146 -19.14 12.95 -25.23
CA LYS A 146 -19.04 11.78 -26.13
C LYS A 146 -17.61 11.29 -26.32
N GLU A 147 -16.60 12.06 -25.91
CA GLU A 147 -15.21 11.65 -25.97
C GLU A 147 -14.96 10.50 -24.98
N LYS A 148 -14.06 9.58 -25.37
CA LYS A 148 -13.61 8.52 -24.47
C LYS A 148 -12.88 9.14 -23.27
N PRO A 149 -13.16 8.68 -22.04
CA PRO A 149 -12.46 9.17 -20.87
C PRO A 149 -10.96 8.89 -20.97
N ARG A 150 -10.17 9.81 -20.42
CA ARG A 150 -8.71 9.75 -20.39
C ARG A 150 -8.24 9.28 -19.03
N LEU A 151 -7.05 8.67 -19.00
CA LEU A 151 -6.42 8.22 -17.76
C LEU A 151 -5.66 9.38 -17.10
N LEU A 152 -6.06 9.75 -15.89
CA LEU A 152 -5.30 10.62 -15.00
C LEU A 152 -4.53 9.77 -14.00
N SER A 153 -3.24 10.06 -13.82
CA SER A 153 -2.45 9.49 -12.72
C SER A 153 -2.07 10.56 -11.71
N TRP A 154 -2.35 10.30 -10.43
CA TRP A 154 -2.05 11.20 -9.32
C TRP A 154 -1.07 10.57 -8.35
N VAL A 155 -0.09 11.35 -7.87
CA VAL A 155 0.91 10.92 -6.88
C VAL A 155 1.14 12.08 -5.91
N PRO A 156 1.09 11.84 -4.59
CA PRO A 156 1.45 12.87 -3.62
C PRO A 156 2.96 13.10 -3.67
N LEU A 157 3.38 14.34 -3.39
CA LEU A 157 4.78 14.63 -3.12
C LEU A 157 5.21 13.85 -1.87
N GLY A 158 6.17 12.94 -2.03
CA GLY A 158 6.63 12.06 -0.95
C GLY A 158 7.49 12.80 0.09
N PRO A 159 7.84 12.16 1.22
CA PRO A 159 8.76 12.73 2.20
C PRO A 159 10.15 13.01 1.63
N ASP A 160 10.54 12.29 0.57
CA ASP A 160 11.79 12.48 -0.16
C ASP A 160 11.69 13.58 -1.25
N PHE A 161 10.61 14.36 -1.25
CA PHE A 161 10.44 15.47 -2.18
C PHE A 161 11.21 16.70 -1.68
N TYR A 162 12.45 16.85 -2.16
CA TYR A 162 13.35 17.96 -1.80
C TYR A 162 13.41 19.07 -2.85
N LEU A 163 12.74 18.91 -4.00
CA LEU A 163 12.73 19.92 -5.05
C LEU A 163 11.76 21.05 -4.66
N ASN A 164 12.21 22.29 -4.74
CA ASN A 164 11.29 23.42 -4.62
C ASN A 164 10.38 23.50 -5.88
N ALA A 165 9.30 24.29 -5.81
CA ALA A 165 8.32 24.37 -6.90
C ALA A 165 8.92 24.82 -8.25
N LYS A 166 9.95 25.68 -8.23
CA LYS A 166 10.63 26.17 -9.43
C LYS A 166 11.44 25.07 -10.10
N ASP A 167 12.18 24.29 -9.31
CA ASP A 167 12.98 23.18 -9.80
C ASP A 167 12.09 22.05 -10.29
N LEU A 168 10.98 21.76 -9.59
CA LEU A 168 9.96 20.81 -10.07
C LEU A 168 9.38 21.25 -11.42
N GLN A 169 8.96 22.50 -11.55
CA GLN A 169 8.38 23.00 -12.78
C GLN A 169 9.39 22.95 -13.94
N SER A 170 10.66 23.25 -13.65
CA SER A 170 11.75 23.16 -14.62
C SER A 170 11.99 21.70 -15.05
N ALA A 171 12.01 20.76 -14.09
CA ALA A 171 12.14 19.33 -14.36
C ALA A 171 10.96 18.79 -15.18
N LEU A 172 9.72 19.19 -14.86
CA LEU A 172 8.53 18.78 -15.61
C LEU A 172 8.55 19.32 -17.05
N LYS A 173 9.00 20.57 -17.27
CA LYS A 173 9.19 21.12 -18.61
C LYS A 173 10.24 20.34 -19.41
N LEU A 174 11.35 19.99 -18.77
CA LEU A 174 12.38 19.14 -19.39
C LEU A 174 11.82 17.76 -19.75
N LEU A 175 11.10 17.12 -18.85
CA LEU A 175 10.45 15.82 -19.11
C LEU A 175 9.45 15.90 -20.27
N ALA A 176 8.65 16.96 -20.33
CA ALA A 176 7.69 17.18 -21.42
C ALA A 176 8.37 17.46 -22.77
N SER A 177 9.63 17.89 -22.78
CA SER A 177 10.44 18.08 -23.99
C SER A 177 11.08 16.79 -24.49
N ILE A 178 11.09 15.72 -23.68
CA ILE A 178 11.56 14.40 -24.10
C ILE A 178 10.49 13.79 -25.01
N GLN A 179 10.58 14.06 -26.31
CA GLN A 179 9.85 13.30 -27.32
C GLN A 179 10.42 11.88 -27.35
N VAL A 180 9.77 10.94 -26.65
CA VAL A 180 10.00 9.52 -26.92
C VAL A 180 9.20 9.17 -28.16
N SER A 181 9.86 9.07 -29.30
CA SER A 181 9.33 8.37 -30.47
C SER A 181 9.16 6.89 -30.11
N LEU A 182 8.02 6.54 -29.51
CA LEU A 182 7.58 5.15 -29.42
C LEU A 182 7.11 4.71 -30.81
N THR A 183 8.08 4.39 -31.67
CA THR A 183 7.82 3.54 -32.83
C THR A 183 7.70 2.12 -32.28
N VAL A 184 6.46 1.68 -32.05
CA VAL A 184 6.16 0.26 -31.87
C VAL A 184 6.34 -0.39 -33.25
N ILE A 185 7.35 -1.26 -33.37
CA ILE A 185 7.49 -2.22 -34.47
C ILE A 185 6.62 -3.43 -34.11
#